data_AF-A0A3B1DRN8-F1
#
_entry.id   AF-A0A3B1DRN8-F1
#
_cell.length_a   1.000
_cell.length_b   1.000
_cell.length_c   1.000
_cell.angle_alpha   90.00
_cell.angle_beta   90.00
_cell.angle_gamma   90.00
#
_symmetry.space_group_name_H-M   'P 1'
#
loop_
_entity.id
_entity.type
_entity.pdbx_description
1 polymer ?
#
loop_
_entity_poly.entity_id
_entity_poly.type
_entity_poly.pdbx_seq_one_letter_code
_entity_poly.pdbx_strand_id
1 'polypeptide(L)'
;MHMRTTQNQAARPPFGFTLIELIVAIGAIAILAVGIASIFGAVGKTVAGGRRVSNLNEYASLIERQMRADFQAMTRDGVLVIRHEEANEGLPVQLHPDDFTPRPRRIDQIIFFRHGNFSTTRAPVIPGFNATSSEAMIRYGHGMRFDPLEDYLATPAFELPQVDDGRIPATGSGTPFRDDLALGEVPSGGANPNLYASAWTLQRQVTLLTPPSSADQDLPFVTDPIWGSGVGQLGLDRIEALDNEIQITGQPAASSPFTTLQALFPTVFPTNFVRGAAGDGDRHPTIASGLVDIATTDLAEIRRIISDVAAFPWDITAETDLFDPTTPASSLFDDQFDRNAGVPLGDIQFIHAWMDDLFPTNPHPNDNRAPATTAGIRPRYEPALPDLIGTLANYDNNTSGVPVFEQNLRLADQQVLGSSVFVPQCTEFIVEYSFGQVVDNISSPLHGQLIWFGKQRDLTIEGIATSVIRPYPTFEDPFFSGTLNTYIYNMPYRRLDGTPATQPLPISVLYQNPAPAPDDFPDIVTAHFGYIHPYYAPTNPDGLDPETLPWPWPKLIRVTMTLADPVDPSIEQTFQFVFETPETDAF
;
A
#
# COMPACT_ATOMS: atom_id res chain seq x y z
N MET A 1 -86.77 -49.53 31.18
CA MET A 1 -87.06 -49.82 29.76
C MET A 1 -87.48 -48.52 29.09
N HIS A 2 -86.51 -47.75 28.58
CA HIS A 2 -86.78 -46.52 27.83
C HIS A 2 -85.91 -46.52 26.58
N MET A 3 -86.60 -46.70 25.46
CA MET A 3 -86.12 -46.78 24.10
C MET A 3 -85.70 -45.35 23.67
N ARG A 4 -84.39 -45.10 23.54
CA ARG A 4 -83.87 -43.85 22.97
C ARG A 4 -83.79 -44.00 21.46
N THR A 5 -84.73 -43.35 20.80
CA THR A 5 -84.84 -43.17 19.36
C THR A 5 -83.62 -42.40 18.83
N THR A 6 -82.82 -43.04 17.98
CA THR A 6 -81.79 -42.41 17.14
C THR A 6 -82.46 -41.47 16.14
N GLN A 7 -82.32 -40.16 16.36
CA GLN A 7 -82.76 -39.13 15.42
C GLN A 7 -81.63 -38.86 14.42
N ASN A 8 -81.78 -39.38 13.20
CA ASN A 8 -80.93 -39.09 12.06
C ASN A 8 -80.88 -37.57 11.81
N GLN A 9 -79.72 -36.95 12.03
CA GLN A 9 -79.43 -35.63 11.49
C GLN A 9 -79.37 -35.75 9.97
N ALA A 10 -80.41 -35.23 9.30
CA ALA A 10 -80.44 -35.10 7.85
C ALA A 10 -79.27 -34.21 7.41
N ALA A 11 -78.40 -34.75 6.55
CA ALA A 11 -77.36 -34.00 5.87
C ALA A 11 -78.02 -32.86 5.07
N ARG A 12 -77.71 -31.61 5.45
CA ARG A 12 -78.10 -30.44 4.66
C ARG A 12 -77.42 -30.52 3.29
N PRO A 13 -78.13 -30.21 2.20
CA PRO A 13 -77.52 -30.17 0.87
C PRO A 13 -76.40 -29.12 0.86
N PRO A 14 -75.23 -29.40 0.25
CA PRO A 14 -74.18 -28.40 0.12
C PRO A 14 -74.71 -27.27 -0.77
N PHE A 15 -74.85 -26.07 -0.19
CA PHE A 15 -75.11 -24.86 -0.96
C PHE A 15 -73.91 -24.64 -1.89
N GLY A 16 -74.15 -24.69 -3.20
CA GLY A 16 -73.12 -24.38 -4.20
C GLY A 16 -72.74 -22.91 -4.11
N PHE A 17 -71.44 -22.64 -4.05
CA PHE A 17 -70.89 -21.28 -4.09
C PHE A 17 -71.39 -20.52 -5.31
N THR A 18 -71.82 -19.27 -5.11
CA THR A 18 -72.19 -18.38 -6.20
C THR A 18 -70.93 -17.86 -6.90
N LEU A 19 -70.99 -17.63 -8.22
CA LEU A 19 -69.85 -17.14 -9.00
C LEU A 19 -69.27 -15.82 -8.46
N ILE A 20 -70.12 -14.98 -7.86
CA ILE A 20 -69.70 -13.71 -7.26
C ILE A 20 -68.87 -13.92 -5.97
N GLU A 21 -69.22 -14.90 -5.14
CA GLU A 21 -68.43 -15.26 -3.95
C GLU A 21 -67.04 -15.79 -4.35
N LEU A 22 -66.96 -16.53 -5.46
CA LEU A 22 -65.66 -17.01 -5.97
C LEU A 22 -64.76 -15.85 -6.42
N ILE A 23 -65.30 -14.88 -7.16
CA ILE A 23 -64.52 -13.72 -7.62
C ILE A 23 -64.05 -12.86 -6.44
N VAL A 24 -64.92 -12.62 -5.45
CA VAL A 24 -64.56 -11.89 -4.24
C VAL A 24 -63.49 -12.62 -3.44
N ALA A 25 -63.61 -13.95 -3.31
CA ALA A 25 -62.60 -14.76 -2.62
C ALA A 25 -61.24 -14.69 -3.33
N ILE A 26 -61.21 -14.81 -4.65
CA ILE A 26 -59.96 -14.69 -5.44
C ILE A 26 -59.34 -13.30 -5.26
N GLY A 27 -60.15 -12.23 -5.34
CA GLY A 27 -59.68 -10.86 -5.13
C GLY A 27 -59.08 -10.63 -3.73
N ALA A 28 -59.75 -11.14 -2.68
CA ALA A 28 -59.26 -11.06 -1.30
C ALA A 28 -57.95 -11.85 -1.10
N ILE A 29 -57.85 -13.05 -1.68
CA ILE A 29 -56.62 -13.86 -1.63
C ILE A 29 -55.47 -13.17 -2.36
N ALA A 30 -55.73 -12.54 -3.51
CA ALA A 30 -54.71 -11.81 -4.25
C ALA A 30 -54.14 -10.63 -3.44
N ILE A 31 -54.99 -9.84 -2.79
CA ILE A 31 -54.57 -8.72 -1.92
C ILE A 31 -53.76 -9.24 -0.72
N LEU A 32 -54.23 -10.30 -0.08
CA LEU A 32 -53.53 -10.92 1.06
C LEU A 32 -52.17 -11.49 0.65
N ALA A 33 -52.07 -12.10 -0.53
CA ALA A 33 -50.82 -12.59 -1.08
C ALA A 33 -49.81 -11.45 -1.32
N VAL A 34 -50.27 -10.31 -1.89
CA VAL A 34 -49.43 -9.13 -2.08
C VAL A 34 -48.95 -8.54 -0.74
N GLY A 35 -49.83 -8.47 0.26
CA GLY A 35 -49.48 -8.00 1.60
C GLY A 35 -48.46 -8.90 2.31
N ILE A 36 -48.60 -10.22 2.18
CA ILE A 36 -47.63 -11.18 2.73
C ILE A 36 -46.29 -11.08 1.99
N ALA A 37 -46.30 -10.95 0.67
CA ALA A 37 -45.08 -10.80 -0.14
C ALA A 37 -44.32 -9.52 0.22
N SER A 38 -45.01 -8.40 0.46
CA SER A 38 -44.35 -7.14 0.86
C SER A 38 -43.71 -7.24 2.25
N ILE A 39 -44.35 -7.91 3.22
CA ILE A 39 -43.79 -8.15 4.55
C ILE A 39 -42.56 -9.04 4.46
N PHE A 40 -42.64 -10.17 3.75
CA PHE A 40 -41.47 -11.04 3.57
C PHE A 40 -40.34 -10.35 2.81
N GLY A 41 -40.66 -9.50 1.83
CA GLY A 41 -39.68 -8.66 1.15
C GLY A 41 -38.98 -7.68 2.10
N ALA A 42 -39.74 -6.99 2.96
CA ALA A 42 -39.20 -6.08 3.95
C ALA A 42 -38.31 -6.80 4.98
N VAL A 43 -38.80 -7.91 5.55
CA VAL A 43 -38.03 -8.75 6.50
C VAL A 43 -36.78 -9.30 5.84
N GLY A 44 -36.87 -9.76 4.59
CA GLY A 44 -35.72 -10.25 3.81
C GLY A 44 -34.66 -9.18 3.63
N LYS A 45 -35.05 -7.95 3.27
CA LYS A 45 -34.12 -6.80 3.17
C LYS A 45 -33.48 -6.45 4.51
N THR A 46 -34.24 -6.43 5.60
CA THR A 46 -33.69 -6.17 6.94
C THR A 46 -32.72 -7.25 7.39
N VAL A 47 -33.04 -8.53 7.17
CA VAL A 47 -32.16 -9.66 7.52
C VAL A 47 -30.90 -9.63 6.65
N ALA A 48 -31.02 -9.37 5.34
CA ALA A 48 -29.88 -9.22 4.45
C ALA A 48 -29.00 -8.04 4.86
N GLY A 49 -29.60 -6.89 5.17
CA GLY A 49 -28.90 -5.72 5.71
C GLY A 49 -28.17 -6.03 7.03
N GLY A 50 -28.83 -6.72 7.96
CA GLY A 50 -28.22 -7.12 9.22
C GLY A 50 -27.03 -8.07 9.04
N ARG A 51 -27.11 -9.03 8.11
CA ARG A 51 -25.99 -9.91 7.75
C ARG A 51 -24.83 -9.14 7.12
N ARG A 52 -25.13 -8.18 6.23
CA ARG A 52 -24.11 -7.33 5.59
C ARG A 52 -23.32 -6.53 6.63
N VAL A 53 -24.02 -5.83 7.53
CA VAL A 53 -23.39 -5.07 8.62
C VAL A 53 -22.58 -5.97 9.55
N SER A 54 -23.11 -7.16 9.88
CA SER A 54 -22.38 -8.13 10.71
C SER A 54 -21.07 -8.59 10.05
N ASN A 55 -21.10 -8.92 8.77
CA ASN A 55 -19.90 -9.34 8.02
C ASN A 55 -18.89 -8.20 7.97
N LEU A 56 -19.31 -6.98 7.64
CA LEU A 56 -18.42 -5.81 7.58
C LEU A 56 -17.77 -5.50 8.93
N ASN A 57 -18.50 -5.64 10.04
CA ASN A 57 -17.93 -5.48 11.39
C ASN A 57 -16.91 -6.58 11.73
N GLU A 58 -17.16 -7.82 11.32
CA GLU A 58 -16.19 -8.92 11.50
C GLU A 58 -14.90 -8.65 10.72
N TYR A 59 -15.02 -8.22 9.46
CA TYR A 59 -13.89 -7.79 8.63
C TYR A 59 -13.13 -6.62 9.27
N ALA A 60 -13.83 -5.58 9.72
CA ALA A 60 -13.24 -4.44 10.41
C ALA A 60 -12.41 -4.87 11.63
N SER A 61 -12.89 -5.86 12.40
CA SER A 61 -12.15 -6.39 13.55
C SER A 61 -10.86 -7.13 13.16
N LEU A 62 -10.86 -7.85 12.02
CA LEU A 62 -9.67 -8.54 11.50
C LEU A 62 -8.64 -7.51 11.02
N ILE A 63 -9.10 -6.50 10.30
CA ILE A 63 -8.30 -5.38 9.80
C ILE A 63 -7.62 -4.66 10.96
N GLU A 64 -8.40 -4.27 11.98
CA GLU A 64 -7.89 -3.57 13.16
C GLU A 64 -6.85 -4.41 13.88
N ARG A 65 -7.10 -5.72 14.09
CA ARG A 65 -6.13 -6.61 14.75
C ARG A 65 -4.80 -6.68 13.99
N GLN A 66 -4.85 -6.84 12.67
CA GLN A 66 -3.64 -6.93 11.85
C GLN A 66 -2.86 -5.60 11.87
N MET A 67 -3.54 -4.48 11.61
CA MET A 67 -2.90 -3.15 11.65
C MET A 67 -2.33 -2.86 13.04
N ARG A 68 -3.09 -3.12 14.11
CA ARG A 68 -2.63 -2.92 15.49
C ARG A 68 -1.36 -3.72 15.78
N ALA A 69 -1.30 -4.97 15.35
CA ALA A 69 -0.11 -5.80 15.52
C ALA A 69 1.11 -5.25 14.77
N ASP A 70 0.92 -4.65 13.58
CA ASP A 70 2.02 -4.03 12.84
C ASP A 70 2.47 -2.71 13.44
N PHE A 71 1.53 -1.81 13.80
CA PHE A 71 1.85 -0.52 14.42
C PHE A 71 2.53 -0.68 15.78
N GLN A 72 2.10 -1.65 16.60
CA GLN A 72 2.72 -1.93 17.90
C GLN A 72 4.14 -2.49 17.81
N ALA A 73 4.46 -3.19 16.72
CA ALA A 73 5.77 -3.80 16.51
C ALA A 73 6.68 -2.95 15.59
N MET A 74 6.20 -1.79 15.16
CA MET A 74 6.97 -0.84 14.36
C MET A 74 8.31 -0.54 15.05
N THR A 75 9.38 -0.39 14.27
CA THR A 75 10.69 0.03 14.78
C THR A 75 11.03 1.44 14.31
N ARG A 76 11.72 2.18 15.18
CA ARG A 76 12.32 3.48 14.87
C ARG A 76 13.76 3.34 14.34
N ASP A 77 14.25 2.11 14.20
CA ASP A 77 15.50 1.79 13.49
C ASP A 77 15.36 1.93 11.97
N GLY A 78 14.11 2.07 11.48
CA GLY A 78 13.79 2.52 10.13
C GLY A 78 13.09 3.88 10.14
N VAL A 79 12.50 4.27 9.00
CA VAL A 79 11.72 5.51 8.88
C VAL A 79 10.21 5.23 8.88
N LEU A 80 9.41 6.25 9.15
CA LEU A 80 7.97 6.26 8.88
C LEU A 80 7.70 7.35 7.84
N VAL A 81 7.00 6.97 6.78
CA VAL A 81 6.66 7.87 5.67
C VAL A 81 5.17 7.74 5.37
N ILE A 82 4.45 8.85 5.37
CA ILE A 82 3.02 8.90 5.09
C ILE A 82 2.80 9.79 3.88
N ARG A 83 2.38 9.20 2.77
CA ARG A 83 2.03 9.92 1.56
C ARG A 83 0.52 10.14 1.53
N HIS A 84 0.12 11.40 1.51
CA HIS A 84 -1.28 11.78 1.35
C HIS A 84 -1.54 12.11 -0.12
N GLU A 85 -2.55 11.48 -0.70
CA GLU A 85 -2.79 11.52 -2.14
C GLU A 85 -4.28 11.44 -2.42
N GLU A 86 -4.74 12.19 -3.42
CA GLU A 86 -6.08 12.04 -3.97
C GLU A 86 -6.03 11.28 -5.29
N ALA A 87 -7.03 10.44 -5.51
CA ALA A 87 -7.20 9.73 -6.76
C ALA A 87 -7.55 10.73 -7.88
N ASN A 88 -7.10 10.42 -9.11
CA ASN A 88 -7.43 11.21 -10.31
C ASN A 88 -7.16 12.71 -10.12
N GLU A 89 -6.02 13.08 -9.53
CA GLU A 89 -5.64 14.49 -9.28
C GLU A 89 -6.72 15.29 -8.52
N GLY A 90 -7.39 14.66 -7.55
CA GLY A 90 -8.47 15.29 -6.79
C GLY A 90 -9.79 15.41 -7.53
N LEU A 91 -9.88 15.01 -8.80
CA LEU A 91 -11.12 14.97 -9.55
C LEU A 91 -12.08 13.92 -8.98
N PRO A 92 -13.40 14.13 -9.10
CA PRO A 92 -14.38 13.16 -8.64
C PRO A 92 -14.21 11.79 -9.31
N VAL A 93 -14.17 10.74 -8.49
CA VAL A 93 -14.08 9.36 -8.96
C VAL A 93 -15.39 8.63 -8.71
N GLN A 94 -15.90 8.00 -9.77
CA GLN A 94 -17.11 7.19 -9.71
C GLN A 94 -16.91 5.95 -8.84
N LEU A 95 -17.90 5.68 -8.00
CA LEU A 95 -17.93 4.46 -7.19
C LEU A 95 -18.18 3.21 -8.05
N HIS A 96 -19.09 3.32 -9.01
CA HIS A 96 -19.52 2.27 -9.95
C HIS A 96 -20.07 2.92 -11.23
N PRO A 97 -20.35 2.16 -12.33
CA PRO A 97 -20.78 2.73 -13.60
C PRO A 97 -22.00 3.67 -13.52
N ASP A 98 -22.97 3.34 -12.66
CA ASP A 98 -24.19 4.14 -12.47
C ASP A 98 -24.08 5.22 -11.37
N ASP A 99 -22.87 5.62 -10.95
CA ASP A 99 -22.68 6.66 -9.92
C ASP A 99 -22.81 8.06 -10.53
N PHE A 100 -23.93 8.72 -10.25
CA PHE A 100 -24.24 10.07 -10.71
C PHE A 100 -23.75 11.18 -9.77
N THR A 101 -23.18 10.81 -8.63
CA THR A 101 -22.69 11.76 -7.61
C THR A 101 -21.26 11.40 -7.20
N PRO A 102 -20.30 11.35 -8.15
CA PRO A 102 -18.92 11.05 -7.83
C PRO A 102 -18.36 12.13 -6.91
N ARG A 103 -17.36 11.74 -6.10
CA ARG A 103 -16.65 12.63 -5.19
C ARG A 103 -15.14 12.39 -5.26
N PRO A 104 -14.31 13.37 -4.88
CA PRO A 104 -12.89 13.13 -4.65
C PRO A 104 -12.69 12.03 -3.60
N ARG A 105 -11.66 11.21 -3.79
CA ARG A 105 -11.33 10.07 -2.93
C ARG A 105 -9.85 10.09 -2.60
N ARG A 106 -9.52 9.76 -1.35
CA ARG A 106 -8.12 9.66 -0.91
C ARG A 106 -7.60 8.24 -0.99
N ILE A 107 -6.37 8.12 -1.46
CA ILE A 107 -5.65 6.88 -1.73
C ILE A 107 -4.26 6.94 -1.10
N ASP A 108 -4.23 7.37 0.16
CA ASP A 108 -3.02 7.55 0.94
C ASP A 108 -2.16 6.28 0.98
N GLN A 109 -0.88 6.45 1.34
CA GLN A 109 0.04 5.35 1.52
C GLN A 109 0.85 5.57 2.79
N ILE A 110 1.22 4.50 3.47
CA ILE A 110 2.08 4.56 4.66
C ILE A 110 3.10 3.44 4.58
N ILE A 111 4.36 3.79 4.80
CA ILE A 111 5.50 2.88 4.89
C ILE A 111 6.13 3.03 6.26
N PHE A 112 6.44 1.90 6.89
CA PHE A 112 7.24 1.84 8.09
C PHE A 112 7.97 0.50 8.18
N PHE A 113 8.90 0.39 9.11
CA PHE A 113 9.67 -0.83 9.34
C PHE A 113 9.25 -1.50 10.62
N ARG A 114 9.45 -2.82 10.67
CA ARG A 114 9.06 -3.64 11.82
C ARG A 114 10.09 -4.74 12.07
N HIS A 115 10.34 -4.99 13.35
CA HIS A 115 11.02 -6.20 13.83
C HIS A 115 10.01 -7.33 14.03
N GLY A 116 10.38 -8.55 13.67
CA GLY A 116 9.50 -9.71 13.76
C GLY A 116 10.14 -10.99 13.25
N ASN A 117 9.31 -11.97 12.91
CA ASN A 117 9.73 -13.15 12.16
C ASN A 117 8.90 -13.17 10.89
N PHE A 118 9.52 -12.82 9.77
CA PHE A 118 8.88 -12.74 8.48
C PHE A 118 9.33 -13.89 7.60
N SER A 119 8.42 -14.34 6.76
CA SER A 119 8.70 -15.26 5.66
C SER A 119 8.04 -14.71 4.42
N THR A 120 8.67 -14.92 3.26
CA THR A 120 8.05 -14.59 1.97
C THR A 120 6.68 -15.27 1.85
N THR A 121 5.74 -14.57 1.22
CA THR A 121 4.41 -15.09 0.91
C THR A 121 4.42 -15.93 -0.37
N ARG A 122 5.48 -15.83 -1.16
CA ARG A 122 5.67 -16.61 -2.37
C ARG A 122 5.94 -18.07 -2.01
N ALA A 123 5.28 -18.98 -2.72
CA ALA A 123 5.52 -20.40 -2.53
C ALA A 123 6.98 -20.75 -2.89
N PRO A 124 7.69 -21.49 -2.02
CA PRO A 124 9.07 -21.86 -2.28
C PRO A 124 9.13 -22.80 -3.47
N VAL A 125 9.95 -22.44 -4.46
CA VAL A 125 10.11 -23.25 -5.69
C VAL A 125 10.82 -24.57 -5.37
N ILE A 126 11.77 -24.52 -4.43
CA ILE A 126 12.47 -25.67 -3.90
C ILE A 126 11.95 -25.91 -2.47
N PRO A 127 11.37 -27.09 -2.15
CA PRO A 127 10.88 -27.37 -0.82
C PRO A 127 11.96 -27.16 0.26
N GLY A 128 11.65 -26.39 1.30
CA GLY A 128 12.58 -26.05 2.37
C GLY A 128 13.38 -24.76 2.16
N PHE A 129 13.37 -24.19 0.95
CA PHE A 129 14.02 -22.92 0.61
C PHE A 129 13.04 -21.77 0.69
N ASN A 130 12.78 -21.31 1.90
CA ASN A 130 11.90 -20.18 2.15
C ASN A 130 12.70 -19.00 2.68
N ALA A 131 12.63 -17.86 1.98
CA ALA A 131 13.24 -16.63 2.47
C ALA A 131 12.59 -16.22 3.79
N THR A 132 13.43 -15.88 4.77
CA THR A 132 13.00 -15.40 6.09
C THR A 132 13.81 -14.18 6.48
N SER A 133 13.22 -13.30 7.28
CA SER A 133 13.91 -12.16 7.86
C SER A 133 13.40 -11.83 9.26
N SER A 134 14.27 -11.26 10.09
CA SER A 134 13.87 -10.60 11.34
C SER A 134 13.29 -9.19 11.12
N GLU A 135 13.46 -8.63 9.92
CA GLU A 135 13.13 -7.25 9.59
C GLU A 135 12.28 -7.20 8.32
N ALA A 136 11.28 -6.33 8.29
CA ALA A 136 10.50 -6.09 7.10
C ALA A 136 10.05 -4.63 6.98
N MET A 137 9.97 -4.16 5.75
CA MET A 137 9.23 -2.96 5.37
C MET A 137 7.75 -3.33 5.19
N ILE A 138 6.88 -2.59 5.85
CA ILE A 138 5.43 -2.75 5.75
C ILE A 138 4.88 -1.55 4.98
N ARG A 139 4.18 -1.81 3.88
CA ARG A 139 3.43 -0.79 3.13
C ARG A 139 1.94 -1.09 3.21
N TYR A 140 1.17 -0.06 3.57
CA TYR A 140 -0.26 -0.02 3.31
C TYR A 140 -0.57 1.04 2.25
N GLY A 141 -1.45 0.70 1.32
CA GLY A 141 -1.91 1.61 0.28
C GLY A 141 -2.67 0.84 -0.78
N HIS A 142 -3.44 1.53 -1.63
CA HIS A 142 -4.11 0.86 -2.74
C HIS A 142 -3.10 0.27 -3.72
N GLY A 143 -3.46 -0.89 -4.26
CA GLY A 143 -2.79 -1.49 -5.42
C GLY A 143 -3.54 -1.20 -6.71
N MET A 144 -2.92 -1.56 -7.83
CA MET A 144 -3.54 -1.48 -9.15
C MET A 144 -3.71 -2.87 -9.76
N ARG A 145 -4.75 -3.04 -10.57
CA ARG A 145 -4.92 -4.20 -11.45
C ARG A 145 -4.44 -3.87 -12.84
N PHE A 146 -3.97 -4.88 -13.57
CA PHE A 146 -3.65 -4.75 -14.99
C PHE A 146 -4.83 -5.21 -15.85
N ASP A 147 -5.05 -4.54 -16.98
CA ASP A 147 -6.12 -4.91 -17.91
C ASP A 147 -5.80 -6.28 -18.55
N PRO A 148 -6.69 -7.28 -18.44
CA PRO A 148 -6.55 -8.56 -19.13
C PRO A 148 -6.67 -8.48 -20.65
N LEU A 149 -7.27 -7.42 -21.20
CA LEU A 149 -7.64 -7.35 -22.62
C LEU A 149 -6.65 -6.57 -23.50
N GLU A 150 -5.75 -5.80 -22.90
CA GLU A 150 -4.75 -5.03 -23.63
C GLU A 150 -3.34 -5.46 -23.24
N ASP A 151 -2.73 -6.27 -24.10
CA ASP A 151 -1.33 -6.06 -24.37
C ASP A 151 -0.93 -6.27 -25.82
N TYR A 152 -0.04 -5.39 -26.26
CA TYR A 152 0.46 -5.20 -27.63
C TYR A 152 1.36 -6.37 -28.10
N LEU A 153 1.59 -7.34 -27.22
CA LEU A 153 2.37 -8.56 -27.43
C LEU A 153 1.39 -9.73 -27.57
N ALA A 154 1.74 -10.75 -28.35
CA ALA A 154 0.87 -11.91 -28.64
C ALA A 154 0.47 -12.76 -27.39
N THR A 155 0.79 -12.31 -26.18
CA THR A 155 0.45 -12.94 -24.90
C THR A 155 0.13 -11.85 -23.88
N PRO A 156 -1.05 -11.88 -23.21
CA PRO A 156 -1.43 -10.84 -22.25
C PRO A 156 -0.49 -10.80 -21.04
N ALA A 157 0.06 -9.64 -20.67
CA ALA A 157 0.86 -9.48 -19.44
C ALA A 157 0.07 -9.82 -18.15
N PHE A 158 -1.26 -9.82 -18.25
CA PHE A 158 -2.13 -10.35 -17.22
C PHE A 158 -1.88 -11.84 -16.92
N GLU A 159 -1.72 -12.66 -17.96
CA GLU A 159 -1.54 -14.12 -17.87
C GLU A 159 -0.10 -14.52 -17.50
N LEU A 160 0.89 -13.73 -17.93
CA LEU A 160 2.31 -13.96 -17.68
C LEU A 160 2.94 -12.78 -16.93
N PRO A 161 2.63 -12.61 -15.63
CA PRO A 161 3.19 -11.52 -14.85
C PRO A 161 4.72 -11.61 -14.82
N GLN A 162 5.41 -10.47 -14.84
CA GLN A 162 6.87 -10.38 -14.79
C GLN A 162 7.34 -9.67 -13.53
N VAL A 163 8.54 -10.03 -13.07
CA VAL A 163 9.14 -9.45 -11.85
C VAL A 163 9.49 -7.98 -12.00
N ASP A 164 9.54 -7.48 -13.23
CA ASP A 164 9.74 -6.08 -13.61
C ASP A 164 8.43 -5.41 -14.05
N ASP A 165 7.26 -6.05 -13.87
CA ASP A 165 5.97 -5.40 -14.12
C ASP A 165 5.90 -4.09 -13.32
N GLY A 166 5.44 -3.01 -13.95
CA GLY A 166 5.46 -1.67 -13.35
C GLY A 166 6.76 -0.88 -13.59
N ARG A 167 7.82 -1.52 -14.12
CA ARG A 167 8.99 -0.85 -14.69
C ARG A 167 8.85 -0.82 -16.22
N ILE A 168 7.93 -0.02 -16.75
CA ILE A 168 7.86 0.18 -18.20
C ILE A 168 8.96 1.18 -18.57
N PRO A 169 10.02 0.77 -19.29
CA PRO A 169 11.14 1.67 -19.58
C PRO A 169 10.66 2.83 -20.45
N ALA A 170 11.04 4.05 -20.07
CA ALA A 170 10.78 5.28 -20.81
C ALA A 170 11.52 5.38 -22.17
N THR A 171 12.00 4.26 -22.72
CA THR A 171 12.88 4.24 -23.87
C THR A 171 12.12 4.49 -25.17
N GLY A 172 11.98 5.77 -25.54
CA GLY A 172 12.12 6.29 -26.90
C GLY A 172 11.06 5.93 -27.96
N SER A 173 10.27 4.86 -27.80
CA SER A 173 9.06 4.65 -28.58
C SER A 173 7.95 5.41 -27.85
N GLY A 174 7.47 6.53 -28.41
CA GLY A 174 6.43 7.38 -27.83
C GLY A 174 5.06 6.72 -27.67
N THR A 175 5.00 5.48 -27.18
CA THR A 175 3.81 4.91 -26.56
C THR A 175 3.63 5.65 -25.23
N PRO A 176 2.60 6.50 -25.12
CA PRO A 176 2.31 7.19 -23.87
C PRO A 176 2.16 6.15 -22.75
N PHE A 177 2.66 6.53 -21.59
CA PHE A 177 2.55 5.80 -20.34
C PHE A 177 1.12 5.30 -20.11
N ARG A 178 0.98 4.21 -19.35
CA ARG A 178 -0.34 3.70 -18.93
C ARG A 178 -0.94 4.54 -17.79
N ASP A 179 -0.94 5.87 -17.95
CA ASP A 179 -1.67 6.78 -17.05
C ASP A 179 -3.16 6.38 -17.03
N ASP A 180 -3.64 5.79 -18.13
CA ASP A 180 -4.96 5.18 -18.27
C ASP A 180 -5.28 4.04 -17.28
N LEU A 181 -4.29 3.49 -16.56
CA LEU A 181 -4.49 2.50 -15.50
C LEU A 181 -4.51 3.08 -14.08
N ALA A 182 -4.27 4.39 -13.92
CA ALA A 182 -4.29 5.03 -12.62
C ALA A 182 -5.68 4.91 -11.95
N LEU A 183 -5.70 4.98 -10.62
CA LEU A 183 -6.93 4.81 -9.85
C LEU A 183 -7.92 5.93 -10.15
N GLY A 184 -9.05 5.58 -10.74
CA GLY A 184 -10.13 6.52 -11.04
C GLY A 184 -9.93 7.31 -12.34
N GLU A 185 -8.82 7.08 -13.04
CA GLU A 185 -8.53 7.71 -14.33
C GLU A 185 -9.52 7.18 -15.39
N VAL A 186 -10.13 8.09 -16.14
CA VAL A 186 -10.94 7.71 -17.30
C VAL A 186 -10.00 7.43 -18.47
N PRO A 187 -9.93 6.17 -18.96
CA PRO A 187 -8.98 5.83 -20.02
C PRO A 187 -9.30 6.59 -21.31
N SER A 188 -8.26 7.05 -22.02
CA SER A 188 -8.40 7.71 -23.33
C SER A 188 -8.73 6.72 -24.47
N GLY A 189 -8.47 5.43 -24.24
CA GLY A 189 -8.87 4.26 -25.02
C GLY A 189 -8.59 3.01 -24.17
N GLY A 190 -9.32 1.90 -24.37
CA GLY A 190 -9.15 0.68 -23.57
C GLY A 190 -10.05 0.62 -22.31
N ALA A 191 -9.93 -0.46 -21.54
CA ALA A 191 -10.69 -0.68 -20.32
C ALA A 191 -9.79 -0.51 -19.09
N ASN A 192 -9.99 0.54 -18.29
CA ASN A 192 -9.29 0.68 -17.02
C ASN A 192 -9.97 -0.19 -15.94
N PRO A 193 -9.35 -1.29 -15.46
CA PRO A 193 -9.92 -2.12 -14.39
C PRO A 193 -9.98 -1.37 -13.05
N ASN A 194 -9.29 -0.23 -12.95
CA ASN A 194 -9.20 0.63 -11.77
C ASN A 194 -10.05 1.92 -11.92
N LEU A 195 -10.93 2.01 -12.93
CA LEU A 195 -11.78 3.18 -13.13
C LEU A 195 -12.72 3.46 -11.95
N TYR A 196 -13.28 2.41 -11.36
CA TYR A 196 -14.31 2.52 -10.33
C TYR A 196 -13.75 2.25 -8.94
N ALA A 197 -14.06 3.10 -7.97
CA ALA A 197 -13.54 2.96 -6.62
C ALA A 197 -13.96 1.65 -5.93
N SER A 198 -15.14 1.12 -6.27
CA SER A 198 -15.60 -0.18 -5.74
C SER A 198 -14.77 -1.38 -6.21
N ALA A 199 -13.94 -1.21 -7.24
CA ALA A 199 -13.03 -2.24 -7.72
C ALA A 199 -11.64 -2.16 -7.08
N TRP A 200 -11.35 -1.12 -6.29
CA TRP A 200 -10.04 -0.92 -5.67
C TRP A 200 -9.83 -1.84 -4.48
N THR A 201 -8.58 -2.17 -4.22
CA THR A 201 -8.19 -3.01 -3.09
C THR A 201 -7.07 -2.34 -2.33
N LEU A 202 -7.22 -2.27 -1.01
CA LEU A 202 -6.14 -1.90 -0.11
C LEU A 202 -5.20 -3.09 0.00
N GLN A 203 -3.92 -2.86 -0.24
CA GLN A 203 -2.88 -3.86 -0.05
C GLN A 203 -2.17 -3.67 1.29
N ARG A 204 -1.66 -4.79 1.80
CA ARG A 204 -0.65 -4.83 2.85
C ARG A 204 0.54 -5.59 2.29
N GLN A 205 1.54 -4.86 1.81
CA GLN A 205 2.77 -5.44 1.28
C GLN A 205 3.79 -5.56 2.41
N VAL A 206 4.40 -6.73 2.52
CA VAL A 206 5.51 -7.00 3.44
C VAL A 206 6.72 -7.30 2.59
N THR A 207 7.71 -6.43 2.62
CA THR A 207 8.99 -6.66 1.94
C THR A 207 10.01 -7.09 2.99
N LEU A 208 10.47 -8.33 2.90
CA LEU A 208 11.54 -8.86 3.74
C LEU A 208 12.83 -8.10 3.45
N LEU A 209 13.54 -7.70 4.49
CA LEU A 209 14.88 -7.13 4.36
C LEU A 209 15.89 -8.24 4.67
N THR A 210 16.46 -8.83 3.64
CA THR A 210 17.38 -9.96 3.80
C THR A 210 18.65 -9.67 3.02
N PRO A 211 19.77 -9.31 3.68
CA PRO A 211 21.03 -9.14 2.98
C PRO A 211 21.43 -10.47 2.32
N PRO A 212 22.10 -10.44 1.16
CA PRO A 212 22.53 -11.66 0.49
C PRO A 212 23.50 -12.39 1.41
N SER A 213 23.10 -13.56 1.90
CA SER A 213 24.00 -14.39 2.68
C SER A 213 24.98 -15.03 1.72
N SER A 214 26.29 -14.77 1.87
CA SER A 214 27.31 -15.41 1.05
C SER A 214 27.41 -16.90 1.44
N ALA A 215 26.48 -17.72 0.93
CA ALA A 215 26.51 -19.17 0.90
C ALA A 215 26.97 -19.87 2.20
N ASP A 216 26.07 -20.03 3.17
CA ASP A 216 26.22 -21.09 4.19
C ASP A 216 24.91 -21.87 4.45
N GLN A 217 23.86 -21.63 3.67
CA GLN A 217 22.82 -22.64 3.54
C GLN A 217 23.43 -23.80 2.74
N ASP A 218 23.71 -24.90 3.43
CA ASP A 218 23.92 -26.22 2.83
C ASP A 218 22.73 -26.49 1.92
N LEU A 219 22.86 -26.08 0.64
CA LEU A 219 21.94 -26.50 -0.40
C LEU A 219 21.90 -28.02 -0.29
N PRO A 220 20.75 -28.65 0.05
CA PRO A 220 20.66 -30.10 0.07
C PRO A 220 21.15 -30.54 -1.29
N PHE A 221 22.01 -31.57 -1.33
CA PHE A 221 22.49 -32.13 -2.59
C PHE A 221 21.27 -32.43 -3.46
N VAL A 222 20.92 -31.51 -4.37
CA VAL A 222 19.84 -31.74 -5.30
C VAL A 222 20.46 -32.63 -6.37
N THR A 223 20.34 -33.93 -6.16
CA THR A 223 20.87 -34.95 -7.07
C THR A 223 20.10 -34.99 -8.38
N ASP A 224 18.89 -34.43 -8.39
CA ASP A 224 18.09 -34.26 -9.58
C ASP A 224 18.37 -32.88 -10.20
N PRO A 225 18.63 -32.79 -11.52
CA PRO A 225 18.83 -31.51 -12.17
C PRO A 225 17.58 -30.64 -11.96
N ILE A 226 17.75 -29.51 -11.27
CA ILE A 226 16.67 -28.55 -10.96
C ILE A 226 16.04 -28.02 -12.26
N TRP A 227 16.78 -28.07 -13.37
CA TRP A 227 16.48 -27.33 -14.60
C TRP A 227 16.10 -28.18 -15.80
N GLY A 228 15.94 -29.50 -15.65
CA GLY A 228 15.66 -30.40 -16.78
C GLY A 228 16.74 -30.40 -17.86
N SER A 229 17.88 -29.72 -17.65
CA SER A 229 19.06 -29.79 -18.48
C SER A 229 19.71 -31.16 -18.22
N GLY A 230 19.97 -31.91 -19.28
CA GLY A 230 20.43 -33.29 -19.15
C GLY A 230 21.76 -33.40 -18.41
N VAL A 231 21.72 -33.77 -17.12
CA VAL A 231 22.71 -34.50 -16.29
C VAL A 231 24.22 -34.21 -16.55
N GLY A 232 24.58 -33.01 -17.00
CA GLY A 232 25.93 -32.73 -17.55
C GLY A 232 26.61 -31.45 -17.06
N GLN A 233 25.89 -30.49 -16.48
CA GLN A 233 26.46 -29.25 -15.95
C GLN A 233 26.51 -29.29 -14.42
N LEU A 234 27.37 -30.16 -13.88
CA LEU A 234 27.54 -30.49 -12.45
C LEU A 234 28.05 -29.34 -11.53
N GLY A 235 27.69 -28.09 -11.81
CA GLY A 235 28.10 -26.95 -10.97
C GLY A 235 27.43 -25.62 -11.29
N LEU A 236 26.80 -25.45 -12.46
CA LEU A 236 26.12 -24.19 -12.81
C LEU A 236 24.77 -24.07 -12.08
N ASP A 237 24.01 -25.17 -11.99
CA ASP A 237 22.75 -25.25 -11.24
C ASP A 237 22.91 -24.84 -9.76
N ARG A 238 24.07 -25.17 -9.16
CA ARG A 238 24.38 -24.78 -7.77
C ARG A 238 24.67 -23.29 -7.66
N ILE A 239 25.40 -22.73 -8.62
CA ILE A 239 25.74 -21.29 -8.64
C ILE A 239 24.48 -20.46 -8.92
N GLU A 240 23.58 -20.95 -9.77
CA GLU A 240 22.27 -20.36 -10.05
C GLU A 240 21.33 -20.35 -8.85
N ALA A 241 21.51 -21.26 -7.88
CA ALA A 241 20.72 -21.30 -6.66
C ALA A 241 21.29 -20.46 -5.50
N LEU A 242 22.47 -19.86 -5.67
CA LEU A 242 23.07 -19.03 -4.63
C LEU A 242 22.34 -17.70 -4.48
N ASP A 243 22.29 -17.22 -3.23
CA ASP A 243 21.85 -15.87 -2.91
C ASP A 243 22.74 -14.84 -3.61
N ASN A 244 22.11 -13.81 -4.17
CA ASN A 244 22.75 -12.67 -4.82
C ASN A 244 21.80 -11.45 -4.75
N GLU A 245 22.20 -10.32 -5.33
CA GLU A 245 21.43 -9.05 -5.28
C GLU A 245 20.03 -9.12 -5.90
N ILE A 246 19.74 -10.09 -6.76
CA ILE A 246 18.42 -10.23 -7.39
C ILE A 246 17.70 -11.51 -7.00
N GLN A 247 18.29 -12.28 -6.07
CA GLN A 247 17.76 -13.58 -5.72
C GLN A 247 18.13 -13.98 -4.31
N ILE A 248 17.12 -14.41 -3.53
CA ILE A 248 17.32 -14.99 -2.20
C ILE A 248 16.56 -16.30 -2.13
N THR A 249 17.21 -17.40 -1.74
CA THR A 249 16.63 -18.74 -1.64
C THR A 249 15.95 -19.22 -2.94
N GLY A 250 16.50 -18.83 -4.10
CA GLY A 250 15.94 -19.15 -5.42
C GLY A 250 14.67 -18.37 -5.77
N GLN A 251 14.32 -17.33 -5.02
CA GLN A 251 13.19 -16.45 -5.28
C GLN A 251 13.69 -15.08 -5.76
N PRO A 252 12.96 -14.40 -6.66
CA PRO A 252 13.35 -13.07 -7.10
C PRO A 252 13.34 -12.10 -5.92
N ALA A 253 14.41 -11.33 -5.81
CA ALA A 253 14.58 -10.28 -4.82
C ALA A 253 14.92 -8.97 -5.53
N ALA A 254 14.44 -7.86 -4.98
CA ALA A 254 14.85 -6.53 -5.39
C ALA A 254 16.23 -6.23 -4.79
N SER A 255 17.13 -5.60 -5.55
CA SER A 255 18.46 -5.23 -5.04
C SER A 255 18.40 -4.25 -3.86
N SER A 256 17.30 -3.51 -3.75
CA SER A 256 17.08 -2.50 -2.72
C SER A 256 15.58 -2.21 -2.57
N PRO A 257 15.09 -1.66 -1.44
CA PRO A 257 13.73 -1.14 -1.36
C PRO A 257 13.57 0.21 -2.08
N PHE A 258 14.66 0.91 -2.36
CA PHE A 258 14.68 2.18 -3.08
C PHE A 258 14.45 1.95 -4.57
N THR A 259 13.42 2.57 -5.16
CA THR A 259 13.05 2.32 -6.56
C THR A 259 14.15 2.72 -7.53
N THR A 260 14.87 3.79 -7.21
CA THR A 260 16.03 4.26 -7.98
C THR A 260 17.11 3.19 -8.04
N LEU A 261 17.43 2.57 -6.90
CA LEU A 261 18.48 1.56 -6.83
C LEU A 261 18.04 0.23 -7.46
N GLN A 262 16.77 -0.16 -7.32
CA GLN A 262 16.18 -1.30 -8.04
C GLN A 262 16.33 -1.16 -9.56
N ALA A 263 16.19 0.06 -10.07
CA ALA A 263 16.27 0.32 -11.50
C ALA A 263 17.71 0.31 -12.04
N LEU A 264 18.72 0.40 -11.16
CA LEU A 264 20.14 0.51 -11.52
C LEU A 264 20.93 -0.77 -11.21
N PHE A 265 20.56 -1.48 -10.14
CA PHE A 265 21.34 -2.59 -9.61
C PHE A 265 20.63 -3.94 -9.76
N PRO A 266 21.37 -5.01 -10.09
CA PRO A 266 22.83 -5.06 -10.29
C PRO A 266 23.24 -4.46 -11.63
N THR A 267 24.34 -3.71 -11.67
CA THR A 267 24.87 -3.13 -12.92
C THR A 267 25.33 -4.18 -13.92
N VAL A 268 25.77 -5.33 -13.41
CA VAL A 268 26.09 -6.52 -14.20
C VAL A 268 25.12 -7.61 -13.80
N PHE A 269 24.17 -7.92 -14.69
CA PHE A 269 23.25 -9.02 -14.43
C PHE A 269 24.03 -10.33 -14.30
N PRO A 270 23.97 -11.01 -13.15
CA PRO A 270 24.59 -12.31 -13.02
C PRO A 270 23.92 -13.24 -14.02
N THR A 271 24.73 -13.99 -14.78
CA THR A 271 24.23 -15.02 -15.71
C THR A 271 23.50 -16.16 -14.99
N ASN A 272 23.57 -16.17 -13.66
CA ASN A 272 23.13 -17.26 -12.79
C ASN A 272 21.87 -16.87 -12.01
N PHE A 273 20.84 -16.39 -12.72
CA PHE A 273 19.57 -15.98 -12.13
C PHE A 273 18.45 -16.96 -12.52
N VAL A 274 17.72 -17.43 -11.51
CA VAL A 274 16.63 -18.43 -11.63
C VAL A 274 15.55 -18.02 -12.61
N ARG A 275 15.29 -16.72 -12.75
CA ARG A 275 14.21 -16.18 -13.59
C ARG A 275 14.78 -15.21 -14.63
N GLY A 276 15.60 -15.72 -15.55
CA GLY A 276 16.07 -14.93 -16.70
C GLY A 276 14.88 -14.35 -17.46
N ALA A 277 14.76 -13.03 -17.50
CA ALA A 277 13.75 -12.39 -18.32
C ALA A 277 14.03 -12.79 -19.77
N ALA A 278 13.04 -13.39 -20.44
CA ALA A 278 13.20 -13.83 -21.81
C ALA A 278 13.55 -12.63 -22.71
N GLY A 279 14.84 -12.48 -23.05
CA GLY A 279 15.28 -11.69 -24.20
C GLY A 279 16.13 -10.45 -23.94
N ASP A 280 16.03 -9.77 -22.79
CA ASP A 280 16.80 -8.53 -22.54
C ASP A 280 17.35 -8.54 -21.11
N GLY A 281 18.68 -8.54 -21.00
CA GLY A 281 19.43 -8.53 -19.75
C GLY A 281 19.36 -7.20 -18.98
N ASP A 282 18.27 -6.44 -19.13
CA ASP A 282 18.08 -5.12 -18.53
C ASP A 282 16.95 -5.10 -17.48
N ARG A 283 16.28 -6.23 -17.23
CA ARG A 283 15.06 -6.30 -16.39
C ARG A 283 15.37 -6.74 -14.95
N HIS A 284 15.38 -5.79 -14.02
CA HIS A 284 15.54 -6.07 -12.57
C HIS A 284 14.20 -6.43 -11.93
N PRO A 285 14.18 -7.36 -10.95
CA PRO A 285 13.03 -7.55 -10.08
C PRO A 285 12.69 -6.24 -9.34
N THR A 286 11.44 -5.81 -9.42
CA THR A 286 10.95 -4.61 -8.74
C THR A 286 9.83 -4.94 -7.77
N ILE A 287 9.79 -4.23 -6.65
CA ILE A 287 8.72 -4.35 -5.64
C ILE A 287 7.36 -3.89 -6.20
N ALA A 288 7.38 -2.98 -7.18
CA ALA A 288 6.21 -2.49 -7.91
C ALA A 288 5.43 -3.59 -8.65
N SER A 289 6.12 -4.64 -9.08
CA SER A 289 5.50 -5.76 -9.79
C SER A 289 4.47 -6.53 -8.98
N GLY A 290 4.48 -6.38 -7.65
CA GLY A 290 3.69 -7.20 -6.74
C GLY A 290 4.15 -8.67 -6.67
N LEU A 291 5.17 -9.06 -7.45
CA LEU A 291 5.76 -10.41 -7.45
C LEU A 291 6.96 -10.56 -6.53
N VAL A 292 7.56 -9.43 -6.16
CA VAL A 292 8.80 -9.35 -5.38
C VAL A 292 8.45 -8.82 -3.99
N ASP A 293 8.69 -9.65 -2.98
CA ASP A 293 8.45 -9.36 -1.56
C ASP A 293 9.73 -9.48 -0.73
N ILE A 294 10.90 -9.49 -1.38
CA ILE A 294 12.22 -9.54 -0.76
C ILE A 294 13.06 -8.38 -1.31
N ALA A 295 13.77 -7.68 -0.44
CA ALA A 295 14.80 -6.72 -0.80
C ALA A 295 16.14 -7.16 -0.19
N THR A 296 17.21 -7.13 -0.98
CA THR A 296 18.54 -7.61 -0.59
C THR A 296 19.33 -6.58 0.22
N THR A 297 18.74 -6.13 1.33
CA THR A 297 19.28 -5.07 2.20
C THR A 297 18.97 -5.36 3.67
N ASP A 298 19.43 -4.49 4.57
CA ASP A 298 19.05 -4.44 5.97
C ASP A 298 18.72 -3.01 6.44
N LEU A 299 18.21 -2.84 7.66
CA LEU A 299 17.91 -1.52 8.20
C LEU A 299 19.13 -0.60 8.33
N ALA A 300 20.33 -1.16 8.54
CA ALA A 300 21.54 -0.37 8.69
C ALA A 300 21.95 0.28 7.37
N GLU A 301 21.84 -0.45 6.27
CA GLU A 301 22.06 0.05 4.92
C GLU A 301 21.01 1.09 4.53
N ILE A 302 19.71 0.83 4.78
CA ILE A 302 18.63 1.81 4.53
C ILE A 302 18.90 3.10 5.28
N ARG A 303 19.30 3.02 6.55
CA ARG A 303 19.65 4.18 7.37
C ARG A 303 20.81 4.95 6.74
N ARG A 304 21.90 4.26 6.38
CA ARG A 304 23.07 4.86 5.73
C ARG A 304 22.69 5.60 4.45
N ILE A 305 21.88 4.99 3.59
CA ILE A 305 21.45 5.61 2.33
C ILE A 305 20.68 6.90 2.59
N ILE A 306 19.71 6.87 3.51
CA ILE A 306 18.87 8.03 3.82
C ILE A 306 19.67 9.15 4.49
N SER A 307 20.59 8.84 5.40
CA SER A 307 21.30 9.86 6.18
C SER A 307 22.54 10.42 5.49
N ASP A 308 23.21 9.63 4.66
CA ASP A 308 24.57 9.95 4.23
C ASP A 308 24.66 10.31 2.74
N VAL A 309 23.69 9.96 1.91
CA VAL A 309 23.72 10.24 0.47
C VAL A 309 23.36 11.71 0.22
N ALA A 310 24.37 12.50 -0.17
CA ALA A 310 24.24 13.92 -0.49
C ALA A 310 23.84 14.20 -1.96
N ALA A 311 22.96 13.36 -2.51
CA ALA A 311 22.45 13.47 -3.87
C ALA A 311 20.99 13.06 -3.91
N PHE A 312 20.21 13.61 -4.85
CA PHE A 312 18.83 13.16 -5.04
C PHE A 312 18.81 11.78 -5.72
N PRO A 313 17.83 10.92 -5.41
CA PRO A 313 17.70 9.60 -6.06
C PRO A 313 17.73 9.69 -7.59
N TRP A 314 16.99 10.63 -8.18
CA TRP A 314 16.91 10.80 -9.65
C TRP A 314 18.19 11.32 -10.32
N ASP A 315 19.15 11.83 -9.55
CA ASP A 315 20.46 12.23 -10.06
C ASP A 315 21.46 11.05 -10.11
N ILE A 316 21.12 9.91 -9.50
CA ILE A 316 21.96 8.70 -9.53
C ILE A 316 21.82 8.01 -10.88
N THR A 317 22.95 7.73 -11.54
CA THR A 317 22.99 7.06 -12.85
C THR A 317 23.89 5.83 -12.81
N ALA A 318 23.75 4.90 -13.76
CA ALA A 318 24.60 3.72 -13.84
C ALA A 318 26.08 4.06 -14.16
N GLU A 319 26.34 5.23 -14.77
CA GLU A 319 27.70 5.71 -15.10
C GLU A 319 28.40 6.42 -13.94
N THR A 320 27.68 6.81 -12.89
CA THR A 320 28.34 7.26 -11.67
C THR A 320 28.99 6.06 -10.98
N ASP A 321 30.28 5.82 -11.27
CA ASP A 321 31.23 4.81 -10.73
C ASP A 321 31.38 4.81 -9.18
N LEU A 322 30.41 5.37 -8.47
CA LEU A 322 30.58 5.99 -7.15
C LEU A 322 29.59 5.50 -6.09
N PHE A 323 28.52 4.80 -6.50
CA PHE A 323 27.57 4.19 -5.58
C PHE A 323 27.63 2.67 -5.73
N ASP A 324 28.60 2.03 -5.09
CA ASP A 324 28.52 0.60 -4.83
C ASP A 324 28.11 0.44 -3.36
N PRO A 325 26.87 0.00 -3.07
CA PRO A 325 26.41 -0.19 -1.71
C PRO A 325 27.31 -1.14 -0.90
N THR A 326 28.03 -2.04 -1.58
CA THR A 326 28.82 -3.11 -0.97
C THR A 326 30.30 -2.74 -0.74
N THR A 327 30.85 -1.73 -1.44
CA THR A 327 32.21 -1.27 -1.18
C THR A 327 32.20 -0.03 -0.26
N PRO A 328 32.88 -0.08 0.90
CA PRO A 328 33.02 1.08 1.81
C PRO A 328 33.85 2.26 1.25
N ALA A 329 34.09 2.32 -0.06
CA ALA A 329 35.11 3.17 -0.66
C ALA A 329 34.57 4.57 -1.06
N SER A 330 34.49 5.45 -0.06
CA SER A 330 35.22 6.73 -0.03
C SER A 330 35.18 7.73 -1.21
N SER A 331 34.10 7.90 -1.98
CA SER A 331 34.02 9.10 -2.84
C SER A 331 32.66 9.81 -2.95
N LEU A 332 31.53 9.15 -2.67
CA LEU A 332 30.26 9.86 -2.37
C LEU A 332 30.14 10.21 -0.87
N PHE A 333 30.81 9.43 -0.03
CA PHE A 333 30.87 9.63 1.42
C PHE A 333 32.18 10.30 1.88
N ASP A 334 33.06 10.66 0.94
CA ASP A 334 34.31 11.38 1.26
C ASP A 334 34.03 12.88 1.32
N ASP A 335 34.67 13.56 2.27
CA ASP A 335 34.51 14.96 2.70
C ASP A 335 34.70 16.02 1.57
N GLN A 336 34.87 15.60 0.31
CA GLN A 336 35.12 16.48 -0.82
C GLN A 336 33.86 17.09 -1.46
N PHE A 337 32.66 16.58 -1.17
CA PHE A 337 31.49 17.45 -1.14
C PHE A 337 31.52 18.21 0.17
N ASP A 338 32.46 19.15 0.25
CA ASP A 338 32.57 20.17 1.29
C ASP A 338 31.15 20.71 1.47
N ARG A 339 30.46 20.24 2.51
CA ARG A 339 29.12 20.68 2.90
C ARG A 339 29.30 22.17 3.13
N ASN A 340 29.11 22.96 2.08
CA ASN A 340 29.31 24.40 2.12
C ASN A 340 28.58 24.86 3.37
N ALA A 341 29.34 25.33 4.36
CA ALA A 341 28.94 25.50 5.75
C ALA A 341 27.90 26.62 5.96
N GLY A 342 27.00 26.82 5.00
CA GLY A 342 25.98 27.85 4.91
C GLY A 342 24.69 27.43 4.21
N VAL A 343 24.48 26.15 3.81
CA VAL A 343 23.15 25.70 3.33
C VAL A 343 22.64 24.47 4.11
N PRO A 344 22.13 24.66 5.35
CA PRO A 344 21.51 23.59 6.16
C PRO A 344 20.25 22.95 5.57
N LEU A 345 19.73 23.48 4.46
CA LEU A 345 18.47 23.06 3.85
C LEU A 345 18.63 21.99 2.75
N GLY A 346 19.83 21.79 2.21
CA GLY A 346 20.07 20.75 1.20
C GLY A 346 19.91 19.35 1.79
N ASP A 347 20.52 19.12 2.96
CA ASP A 347 20.58 17.82 3.64
C ASP A 347 19.19 17.22 3.88
N ILE A 348 18.20 18.03 4.30
CA ILE A 348 16.85 17.51 4.56
C ILE A 348 16.10 17.13 3.29
N GLN A 349 16.30 17.87 2.20
CA GLN A 349 15.60 17.59 0.94
C GLN A 349 16.08 16.26 0.35
N PHE A 350 17.37 15.95 0.48
CA PHE A 350 17.92 14.65 0.13
C PHE A 350 17.35 13.54 1.00
N ILE A 351 17.33 13.73 2.32
CA ILE A 351 16.75 12.77 3.27
C ILE A 351 15.29 12.46 2.91
N HIS A 352 14.47 13.49 2.68
CA HIS A 352 13.08 13.33 2.28
C HIS A 352 12.95 12.63 0.93
N ALA A 353 13.78 12.99 -0.06
CA ALA A 353 13.75 12.36 -1.37
C ALA A 353 14.04 10.86 -1.29
N TRP A 354 15.04 10.45 -0.51
CA TRP A 354 15.35 9.05 -0.28
C TRP A 354 14.25 8.33 0.49
N MET A 355 13.64 8.97 1.49
CA MET A 355 12.46 8.42 2.18
C MET A 355 11.26 8.24 1.25
N ASP A 356 11.02 9.18 0.32
CA ASP A 356 9.96 9.08 -0.69
C ASP A 356 10.25 7.98 -1.73
N ASP A 357 11.52 7.72 -2.06
CA ASP A 357 11.97 6.67 -2.99
C ASP A 357 11.79 5.24 -2.43
N LEU A 358 11.45 5.09 -1.14
CA LEU A 358 11.03 3.80 -0.56
C LEU A 358 9.66 3.34 -1.03
N PHE A 359 8.81 4.26 -1.52
CA PHE A 359 7.55 3.85 -2.11
C PHE A 359 7.82 3.10 -3.41
N PRO A 360 7.24 1.90 -3.61
CA PRO A 360 7.57 1.08 -4.78
C PRO A 360 7.27 1.74 -6.12
N THR A 361 6.46 2.79 -6.14
CA THR A 361 6.03 3.48 -7.36
C THR A 361 5.94 4.99 -7.14
N ASN A 362 6.15 5.74 -8.23
CA ASN A 362 5.90 7.16 -8.27
C ASN A 362 4.39 7.41 -8.53
N PRO A 363 3.71 8.19 -7.70
CA PRO A 363 2.28 8.45 -7.84
C PRO A 363 1.92 9.43 -8.96
N HIS A 364 2.84 10.24 -9.51
CA HIS A 364 2.43 11.38 -10.35
C HIS A 364 3.23 11.59 -11.66
N PRO A 365 2.57 11.74 -12.83
CA PRO A 365 3.21 11.78 -14.15
C PRO A 365 4.07 13.00 -14.37
N ASN A 366 3.74 14.08 -13.68
CA ASN A 366 4.48 15.32 -13.75
C ASN A 366 5.54 15.46 -12.65
N ASP A 367 5.74 14.44 -11.80
CA ASP A 367 6.81 14.50 -10.81
C ASP A 367 8.14 14.11 -11.46
N ASN A 368 8.81 15.14 -12.00
CA ASN A 368 10.16 15.04 -12.58
C ASN A 368 11.25 14.63 -11.56
N ARG A 369 10.88 14.39 -10.30
CA ARG A 369 11.77 13.98 -9.20
C ARG A 369 11.91 12.47 -9.06
N ALA A 370 11.50 11.65 -10.01
CA ALA A 370 11.89 10.24 -9.99
C ALA A 370 12.67 9.91 -11.26
N PRO A 371 13.72 9.06 -11.19
CA PRO A 371 14.21 8.42 -12.41
C PRO A 371 13.01 7.72 -13.03
N ALA A 372 12.86 7.79 -14.35
CA ALA A 372 11.67 7.55 -15.18
C ALA A 372 10.89 6.23 -14.93
N THR A 373 10.47 6.00 -13.69
CA THR A 373 9.52 5.01 -13.23
C THR A 373 8.16 5.59 -13.52
N THR A 374 7.31 4.74 -14.08
CA THR A 374 6.03 5.17 -14.60
C THR A 374 5.17 5.70 -13.47
N ALA A 375 4.67 6.90 -13.68
CA ALA A 375 3.83 7.56 -12.72
C ALA A 375 2.40 7.01 -12.64
N GLY A 376 1.70 7.30 -11.55
CA GLY A 376 0.31 6.86 -11.32
C GLY A 376 0.19 5.35 -11.05
N ILE A 377 1.27 4.62 -11.26
CA ILE A 377 1.39 3.19 -11.02
C ILE A 377 1.42 2.94 -9.52
N ARG A 378 0.85 1.81 -9.10
CA ARG A 378 0.86 1.30 -7.71
C ARG A 378 1.31 -0.15 -7.73
N PRO A 379 1.72 -0.78 -6.62
CA PRO A 379 2.05 -2.19 -6.67
C PRO A 379 0.90 -3.02 -7.26
N ARG A 380 1.23 -3.87 -8.23
CA ARG A 380 0.25 -4.73 -8.87
C ARG A 380 -0.36 -5.70 -7.85
N TYR A 381 -1.65 -5.99 -8.00
CA TYR A 381 -2.30 -7.10 -7.33
C TYR A 381 -3.33 -7.75 -8.24
N GLU A 382 -3.74 -8.94 -7.87
CA GLU A 382 -4.88 -9.60 -8.50
C GLU A 382 -5.80 -10.19 -7.44
N PRO A 383 -7.13 -10.00 -7.53
CA PRO A 383 -8.07 -10.50 -6.53
C PRO A 383 -8.15 -12.03 -6.51
N ALA A 384 -7.70 -12.69 -7.57
CA ALA A 384 -7.60 -14.13 -7.72
C ALA A 384 -6.43 -14.47 -8.64
N LEU A 385 -6.08 -15.76 -8.71
CA LEU A 385 -5.04 -16.27 -9.61
C LEU A 385 -5.44 -15.99 -11.07
N PRO A 386 -4.68 -15.15 -11.81
CA PRO A 386 -5.07 -14.69 -13.16
C PRO A 386 -5.34 -15.80 -14.16
N ASP A 387 -4.45 -16.80 -14.21
CA ASP A 387 -4.50 -17.88 -15.18
C ASP A 387 -4.03 -19.21 -14.58
N LEU A 388 -4.70 -19.66 -13.51
CA LEU A 388 -4.36 -20.94 -12.89
C LEU A 388 -4.54 -22.11 -13.88
N ILE A 389 -5.63 -22.09 -14.65
CA ILE A 389 -5.97 -23.20 -15.56
C ILE A 389 -5.03 -23.21 -16.76
N GLY A 390 -4.74 -22.07 -17.39
CA GLY A 390 -3.82 -22.01 -18.52
C GLY A 390 -2.38 -22.33 -18.11
N THR A 391 -1.94 -21.90 -16.93
CA THR A 391 -0.62 -22.30 -16.37
C THR A 391 -0.52 -23.81 -16.16
N LEU A 392 -1.61 -24.48 -15.79
CA LEU A 392 -1.65 -25.93 -15.67
C LEU A 392 -1.80 -26.64 -17.04
N ALA A 393 -2.61 -26.08 -17.96
CA ALA A 393 -3.02 -26.72 -19.21
C ALA A 393 -2.01 -26.53 -20.37
N ASN A 394 -1.35 -25.38 -20.48
CA ASN A 394 -0.38 -25.10 -21.54
C ASN A 394 0.89 -25.97 -21.44
N TYR A 395 1.05 -26.67 -20.32
CA TYR A 395 2.24 -27.42 -19.98
C TYR A 395 2.19 -28.93 -20.29
N ASP A 396 1.00 -29.48 -20.50
CA ASP A 396 0.81 -30.92 -20.76
C ASP A 396 1.24 -31.34 -22.19
N ASN A 397 1.68 -30.38 -23.00
CA ASN A 397 2.13 -30.62 -24.36
C ASN A 397 3.66 -30.81 -24.37
N ASN A 398 4.10 -32.06 -24.46
CA ASN A 398 5.46 -32.56 -24.75
C ASN A 398 6.18 -31.89 -25.97
N THR A 399 5.59 -30.88 -26.59
CA THR A 399 6.11 -30.09 -27.71
C THR A 399 6.71 -28.75 -27.30
N SER A 400 6.48 -28.23 -26.09
CA SER A 400 6.89 -26.86 -25.72
C SER A 400 8.29 -26.76 -25.12
N GLY A 401 8.90 -27.87 -24.67
CA GLY A 401 10.26 -27.88 -24.10
C GLY A 401 10.44 -27.06 -22.81
N VAL A 402 9.37 -26.54 -22.22
CA VAL A 402 9.44 -25.74 -20.99
C VAL A 402 9.64 -26.69 -19.80
N PRO A 403 10.65 -26.50 -18.92
CA PRO A 403 10.94 -27.42 -17.80
C PRO A 403 10.02 -27.22 -16.59
N VAL A 404 9.45 -28.30 -16.00
CA VAL A 404 8.53 -28.31 -14.82
C VAL A 404 8.78 -27.23 -13.76
N PHE A 405 10.05 -26.89 -13.53
CA PHE A 405 10.46 -25.78 -12.69
C PHE A 405 9.83 -24.42 -13.06
N GLU A 406 9.81 -24.04 -14.33
CA GLU A 406 9.18 -22.79 -14.79
C GLU A 406 7.67 -22.79 -14.49
N GLN A 407 7.01 -23.95 -14.57
CA GLN A 407 5.60 -24.05 -14.18
C GLN A 407 5.40 -23.71 -12.69
N ASN A 408 6.24 -24.26 -11.81
CA ASN A 408 6.19 -23.95 -10.38
C ASN A 408 6.49 -22.48 -10.10
N LEU A 409 7.42 -21.87 -10.84
CA LEU A 409 7.69 -20.44 -10.75
C LEU A 409 6.47 -19.60 -11.15
N ARG A 410 5.82 -19.90 -12.27
CA ARG A 410 4.64 -19.17 -12.74
C ARG A 410 3.45 -19.33 -11.79
N LEU A 411 3.28 -20.52 -11.22
CA LEU A 411 2.26 -20.75 -10.20
C LEU A 411 2.55 -19.91 -8.94
N ALA A 412 3.81 -19.87 -8.50
CA ALA A 412 4.22 -19.03 -7.37
C ALA A 412 4.02 -17.53 -7.68
N ASP A 413 4.33 -17.08 -8.90
CA ASP A 413 4.08 -15.70 -9.36
C ASP A 413 2.59 -15.34 -9.26
N GLN A 414 1.69 -16.20 -9.72
CA GLN A 414 0.25 -15.91 -9.62
C GLN A 414 -0.25 -15.91 -8.18
N GLN A 415 0.27 -16.80 -7.33
CA GLN A 415 -0.12 -16.87 -5.92
C GLN A 415 0.30 -15.63 -5.14
N VAL A 416 1.50 -15.10 -5.39
CA VAL A 416 1.98 -13.91 -4.65
C VAL A 416 1.17 -12.66 -4.98
N LEU A 417 0.66 -12.49 -6.21
CA LEU A 417 -0.21 -11.36 -6.59
C LEU A 417 -1.50 -11.26 -5.77
N GLY A 418 -2.04 -12.40 -5.33
CA GLY A 418 -3.21 -12.46 -4.45
C GLY A 418 -2.86 -12.36 -2.96
N SER A 419 -1.59 -12.52 -2.60
CA SER A 419 -1.15 -12.59 -1.19
C SER A 419 -1.12 -11.23 -0.48
N SER A 420 -0.95 -10.14 -1.24
CA SER A 420 -0.89 -8.77 -0.72
C SER A 420 -2.27 -8.13 -0.53
N VAL A 421 -3.34 -8.79 -0.98
CA VAL A 421 -4.74 -8.33 -0.84
C VAL A 421 -5.10 -8.26 0.63
N PHE A 422 -5.33 -7.06 1.14
CA PHE A 422 -5.66 -6.83 2.54
C PHE A 422 -7.14 -6.53 2.73
N VAL A 423 -7.66 -5.51 2.04
CA VAL A 423 -9.09 -5.16 2.09
C VAL A 423 -9.63 -4.95 0.68
N PRO A 424 -10.42 -5.89 0.15
CA PRO A 424 -11.06 -5.70 -1.14
C PRO A 424 -12.12 -4.60 -1.06
N GLN A 425 -12.37 -3.93 -2.17
CA GLN A 425 -13.39 -2.89 -2.29
C GLN A 425 -13.20 -1.72 -1.31
N CYS A 426 -11.94 -1.44 -0.97
CA CYS A 426 -11.58 -0.27 -0.19
C CYS A 426 -11.60 0.94 -1.12
N THR A 427 -12.67 1.73 -1.06
CA THR A 427 -12.90 2.87 -1.96
C THR A 427 -12.17 4.13 -1.52
N GLU A 428 -11.65 4.15 -0.30
CA GLU A 428 -10.93 5.28 0.29
C GLU A 428 -10.06 4.80 1.44
N PHE A 429 -8.81 5.28 1.49
CA PHE A 429 -7.87 5.00 2.56
C PHE A 429 -7.15 6.30 2.92
N ILE A 430 -7.29 6.69 4.18
CA ILE A 430 -6.81 7.95 4.71
C ILE A 430 -5.95 7.64 5.93
N VAL A 431 -4.75 8.19 5.93
CA VAL A 431 -3.81 8.12 7.05
C VAL A 431 -3.62 9.52 7.60
N GLU A 432 -3.73 9.63 8.91
CA GLU A 432 -3.56 10.87 9.66
C GLU A 432 -2.75 10.57 10.90
N TYR A 433 -2.08 11.57 11.44
CA TYR A 433 -1.22 11.36 12.59
C TYR A 433 -1.38 12.47 13.64
N SER A 434 -0.99 12.20 14.87
CA SER A 434 -1.00 13.16 15.96
C SER A 434 0.21 12.97 16.85
N PHE A 435 0.76 14.09 17.34
CA PHE A 435 1.77 14.09 18.38
C PHE A 435 1.17 13.98 19.80
N GLY A 436 -0.15 13.75 19.92
CA GLY A 436 -0.86 13.64 21.19
C GLY A 436 -1.23 14.98 21.83
N GLN A 437 -1.06 16.08 21.10
CA GLN A 437 -1.50 17.40 21.54
C GLN A 437 -3.01 17.54 21.46
N VAL A 438 -3.59 18.32 22.37
CA VAL A 438 -5.00 18.69 22.36
C VAL A 438 -5.16 20.18 22.15
N VAL A 439 -6.30 20.60 21.60
CA VAL A 439 -6.65 22.01 21.45
C VAL A 439 -6.89 22.62 22.83
N ASP A 440 -6.01 23.53 23.25
CA ASP A 440 -6.03 24.17 24.56
C ASP A 440 -6.93 25.42 24.61
N ASN A 441 -7.21 26.04 23.46
CA ASN A 441 -8.07 27.22 23.38
C ASN A 441 -9.52 26.91 23.75
N ILE A 442 -9.96 27.39 24.92
CA ILE A 442 -11.32 27.21 25.46
C ILE A 442 -12.43 27.82 24.59
N SER A 443 -12.12 28.79 23.72
CA SER A 443 -13.10 29.38 22.80
C SER A 443 -13.28 28.57 21.53
N SER A 444 -12.39 27.61 21.26
CA SER A 444 -12.51 26.74 20.08
C SER A 444 -13.60 25.69 20.33
N PRO A 445 -14.47 25.40 19.34
CA PRO A 445 -15.41 24.28 19.44
C PRO A 445 -14.68 22.92 19.53
N LEU A 446 -13.38 22.88 19.24
CA LEU A 446 -12.54 21.70 19.30
C LEU A 446 -11.76 21.59 20.63
N HIS A 447 -12.01 22.45 21.62
CA HIS A 447 -11.30 22.42 22.91
C HIS A 447 -11.29 21.01 23.53
N GLY A 448 -10.10 20.55 23.93
CA GLY A 448 -9.89 19.21 24.49
C GLY A 448 -9.82 18.07 23.49
N GLN A 449 -10.03 18.32 22.19
CA GLN A 449 -9.87 17.31 21.14
C GLN A 449 -8.41 17.18 20.70
N LEU A 450 -8.00 15.99 20.29
CA LEU A 450 -6.68 15.73 19.71
C LEU A 450 -6.49 16.51 18.40
N ILE A 451 -5.29 17.05 18.22
CA ILE A 451 -4.88 17.70 16.98
C ILE A 451 -4.38 16.62 16.01
N TRP A 452 -5.04 16.50 14.87
CA TRP A 452 -4.69 15.58 13.79
C TRP A 452 -4.09 16.33 12.62
N PHE A 453 -3.04 15.76 12.04
CA PHE A 453 -2.30 16.24 10.87
C PHE A 453 -2.51 15.30 9.68
N GLY A 454 -2.64 15.88 8.49
CA GLY A 454 -2.83 15.18 7.22
C GLY A 454 -3.30 16.13 6.12
N LYS A 455 -3.61 15.61 4.91
CA LYS A 455 -4.26 16.42 3.85
C LYS A 455 -5.65 16.88 4.29
N GLN A 456 -6.04 18.08 3.89
CA GLN A 456 -7.36 18.66 4.21
C GLN A 456 -8.47 17.71 3.78
N ARG A 457 -9.53 17.61 4.58
CA ARG A 457 -10.81 17.12 4.10
C ARG A 457 -11.93 17.74 4.91
N ASP A 458 -13.05 18.01 4.24
CA ASP A 458 -14.25 18.47 4.90
C ASP A 458 -14.89 17.32 5.67
N LEU A 459 -14.93 17.45 6.99
CA LEU A 459 -15.70 16.55 7.84
C LEU A 459 -17.05 17.19 8.14
N THR A 460 -18.12 16.48 7.82
CA THR A 460 -19.46 16.90 8.26
C THR A 460 -19.75 16.21 9.58
N ILE A 461 -19.61 16.92 10.70
CA ILE A 461 -20.02 16.43 12.02
C ILE A 461 -21.39 17.05 12.31
N GLU A 462 -22.40 16.21 12.54
CA GLU A 462 -23.77 16.63 12.89
C GLU A 462 -24.41 17.62 11.90
N GLY A 463 -24.07 17.52 10.61
CA GLY A 463 -24.58 18.41 9.56
C GLY A 463 -23.92 19.80 9.52
N ILE A 464 -22.92 20.04 10.38
CA ILE A 464 -22.06 21.21 10.29
C ILE A 464 -20.77 20.79 9.60
N ALA A 465 -20.47 21.40 8.45
CA ALA A 465 -19.15 21.31 7.84
C ALA A 465 -18.14 21.91 8.82
N THR A 466 -17.38 21.05 9.49
CA THR A 466 -16.30 21.45 10.39
C THR A 466 -15.03 20.82 9.86
N SER A 467 -14.04 21.64 9.50
CA SER A 467 -12.70 21.13 9.19
C SER A 467 -12.07 20.63 10.50
N VAL A 468 -12.36 19.37 10.85
CA VAL A 468 -11.83 18.73 12.07
C VAL A 468 -10.38 18.31 11.85
N ILE A 469 -9.98 18.17 10.58
CA ILE A 469 -8.63 17.81 10.19
C ILE A 469 -7.98 19.07 9.71
N ARG A 470 -6.95 19.46 10.45
CA ARG A 470 -6.20 20.67 10.16
C ARG A 470 -5.28 20.30 9.01
N PRO A 471 -5.52 20.79 7.79
CA PRO A 471 -4.42 20.81 6.84
C PRO A 471 -3.24 21.49 7.49
N TYR A 472 -2.06 21.13 7.00
CA TYR A 472 -0.93 22.02 6.78
C TYR A 472 -1.28 23.51 6.96
N PRO A 473 -0.43 24.32 7.61
CA PRO A 473 -0.73 25.57 8.30
C PRO A 473 -1.15 26.72 7.37
N THR A 474 -2.22 26.56 6.62
CA THR A 474 -2.94 27.62 5.92
C THR A 474 -4.17 28.06 6.70
N PHE A 475 -4.26 27.68 7.98
CA PHE A 475 -5.28 28.26 8.83
C PHE A 475 -4.95 29.73 9.11
N GLU A 476 -5.53 30.61 8.30
CA GLU A 476 -6.04 31.88 8.79
C GLU A 476 -7.14 31.57 9.80
N ASP A 477 -6.78 31.25 11.04
CA ASP A 477 -7.75 31.41 12.13
C ASP A 477 -8.12 32.90 12.13
N PRO A 478 -9.40 33.30 11.94
CA PRO A 478 -9.79 34.69 12.09
C PRO A 478 -9.45 35.24 13.50
N PHE A 479 -9.11 34.39 14.47
CA PHE A 479 -8.65 34.75 15.80
C PHE A 479 -7.13 34.72 16.01
N PHE A 480 -6.32 34.26 15.04
CA PHE A 480 -4.85 34.36 15.06
C PHE A 480 -4.35 35.27 13.94
N SER A 481 -4.19 36.56 14.24
CA SER A 481 -3.60 37.56 13.32
C SER A 481 -2.07 37.47 13.21
N GLY A 482 -1.50 36.26 13.36
CA GLY A 482 -0.06 36.01 13.30
C GLY A 482 0.34 35.46 11.94
N THR A 483 1.57 35.74 11.50
CA THR A 483 2.19 35.16 10.31
C THR A 483 2.01 33.64 10.28
N LEU A 484 1.68 33.07 9.11
CA LEU A 484 1.41 31.65 8.77
C LEU A 484 2.48 30.63 9.25
N ASN A 485 3.50 31.06 9.96
CA ASN A 485 4.63 30.28 10.46
C ASN A 485 4.49 29.84 11.94
N THR A 486 3.33 30.00 12.59
CA THR A 486 3.21 29.88 14.06
C THR A 486 2.46 28.66 14.62
N TYR A 487 2.19 27.63 13.81
CA TYR A 487 1.89 26.30 14.37
C TYR A 487 3.18 25.51 14.54
N ILE A 488 3.88 25.86 15.61
CA ILE A 488 5.08 25.19 16.03
C ILE A 488 4.65 24.02 16.95
N TYR A 489 4.73 22.78 16.47
CA TYR A 489 4.80 21.66 17.39
C TYR A 489 6.06 21.86 18.25
N ASN A 490 5.88 22.17 19.53
CA ASN A 490 6.98 22.26 20.48
C ASN A 490 7.36 20.83 20.89
N MET A 491 8.35 20.26 20.20
CA MET A 491 8.86 18.94 20.49
C MET A 491 9.54 18.94 21.86
N PRO A 492 9.02 18.18 22.85
CA PRO A 492 9.73 18.00 24.10
C PRO A 492 10.97 17.12 23.86
N TYR A 493 12.11 17.51 24.43
CA TYR A 493 13.33 16.71 24.44
C TYR A 493 14.04 16.84 25.79
N ARG A 494 14.98 15.93 26.08
CA ARG A 494 15.88 16.06 27.23
C ARG A 494 17.23 16.53 26.75
N ARG A 495 17.80 17.51 27.44
CA ARG A 495 19.19 17.93 27.25
C ARG A 495 20.13 16.86 27.83
N LEU A 496 21.41 16.90 27.47
CA LEU A 496 22.43 15.99 28.00
C LEU A 496 22.53 16.02 29.54
N ASP A 497 22.16 17.13 30.18
CA ASP A 497 22.09 17.26 31.64
C ASP A 497 20.79 16.70 32.27
N GLY A 498 19.93 16.07 31.46
CA GLY A 498 18.65 15.50 31.85
C GLY A 498 17.50 16.50 31.97
N THR A 499 17.75 17.80 31.81
CA THR A 499 16.71 18.83 31.92
C THR A 499 15.75 18.79 30.73
N PRO A 500 14.42 18.90 30.98
CA PRO A 500 13.45 18.95 29.90
C PRO A 500 13.54 20.29 29.18
N ALA A 501 13.51 20.26 27.86
CA ALA A 501 13.46 21.43 26.99
C ALA A 501 12.42 21.19 25.89
N THR A 502 12.04 22.26 25.19
CA THR A 502 11.15 22.20 24.04
C THR A 502 11.80 22.86 22.86
N GLN A 503 11.77 22.21 21.69
CA GLN A 503 12.26 22.79 20.44
C GLN A 503 11.09 23.01 19.49
N PRO A 504 10.99 24.20 18.86
CA PRO A 504 10.04 24.40 17.80
C PRO A 504 10.35 23.47 16.62
N LEU A 505 9.39 22.68 16.15
CA LEU A 505 9.54 21.85 14.96
C LEU A 505 9.12 22.64 13.70
N PRO A 506 10.06 23.00 12.81
CA PRO A 506 9.70 23.58 11.51
C PRO A 506 8.87 22.57 10.71
N ILE A 507 7.85 23.04 10.00
CA ILE A 507 7.05 22.18 9.14
C ILE A 507 7.87 21.53 8.02
N SER A 508 8.90 22.24 7.55
CA SER A 508 9.86 21.73 6.59
C SER A 508 10.63 20.52 7.11
N VAL A 509 10.64 20.24 8.42
CA VAL A 509 11.16 18.95 8.95
C VAL A 509 10.32 17.79 8.47
N LEU A 510 9.01 17.95 8.46
CA LEU A 510 8.08 16.86 8.17
C LEU A 510 7.76 16.78 6.68
N TYR A 511 7.91 17.86 5.92
CA TYR A 511 7.39 17.95 4.56
C TYR A 511 8.43 18.52 3.59
N GLN A 512 8.61 17.83 2.46
CA GLN A 512 9.65 18.10 1.47
C GLN A 512 9.49 19.45 0.73
N ASN A 513 8.32 20.09 0.80
CA ASN A 513 8.08 21.33 0.06
C ASN A 513 6.95 22.21 0.67
N PRO A 514 7.23 23.04 1.69
CA PRO A 514 6.23 23.97 2.19
C PRO A 514 6.21 25.26 1.34
N ALA A 515 5.83 25.17 0.06
CA ALA A 515 5.15 26.23 -0.71
C ALA A 515 5.18 25.95 -2.23
N PRO A 516 4.00 25.74 -2.82
CA PRO A 516 3.51 26.68 -3.82
C PRO A 516 2.70 27.77 -3.11
N ALA A 517 2.16 28.73 -3.87
CA ALA A 517 1.27 29.76 -3.33
C ALA A 517 0.13 29.14 -2.47
N PRO A 518 -0.45 29.86 -1.49
CA PRO A 518 -1.50 29.35 -0.60
C PRO A 518 -2.74 28.73 -1.29
N ASP A 519 -2.90 28.91 -2.60
CA ASP A 519 -4.00 28.38 -3.41
C ASP A 519 -3.65 27.10 -4.19
N ASP A 520 -2.40 26.64 -4.15
CA ASP A 520 -1.88 25.56 -5.00
C ASP A 520 -1.28 24.45 -4.12
N PHE A 521 -2.14 23.87 -3.27
CA PHE A 521 -1.74 22.69 -2.50
C PHE A 521 -1.45 21.56 -3.47
N PRO A 522 -0.26 20.96 -3.42
CA PRO A 522 0.04 19.85 -4.29
C PRO A 522 -0.93 18.71 -4.00
N ASP A 523 -1.34 18.00 -5.06
CA ASP A 523 -2.20 16.83 -4.96
C ASP A 523 -1.61 15.74 -4.05
N ILE A 524 -0.30 15.82 -3.82
CA ILE A 524 0.48 14.90 -3.01
C ILE A 524 1.24 15.66 -1.94
N VAL A 525 1.13 15.17 -0.71
CA VAL A 525 1.95 15.66 0.41
C VAL A 525 2.50 14.47 1.20
N THR A 526 3.81 14.41 1.36
CA THR A 526 4.46 13.33 2.13
C THR A 526 4.98 13.82 3.48
N ALA A 527 4.49 13.23 4.57
CA ALA A 527 5.03 13.38 5.91
C ALA A 527 6.20 12.42 6.16
N HIS A 528 7.30 12.95 6.67
CA HIS A 528 8.55 12.24 6.89
C HIS A 528 8.92 12.20 8.37
N PHE A 529 9.20 11.00 8.87
CA PHE A 529 9.66 10.75 10.23
C PHE A 529 10.89 9.86 10.18
N GLY A 530 12.05 10.48 10.39
CA GLY A 530 13.36 9.84 10.23
C GLY A 530 14.06 9.47 11.52
N TYR A 531 15.39 9.42 11.43
CA TYR A 531 16.27 9.03 12.52
C TYR A 531 16.64 10.20 13.43
N ILE A 532 17.33 11.21 12.86
CA ILE A 532 17.94 12.32 13.58
C ILE A 532 17.41 13.64 13.04
N HIS A 533 17.15 14.59 13.92
CA HIS A 533 16.61 15.88 13.53
C HIS A 533 17.57 16.65 12.57
N PRO A 534 17.15 16.94 11.32
CA PRO A 534 18.06 17.40 10.27
C PRO A 534 18.54 18.85 10.40
N TYR A 535 17.83 19.72 11.14
CA TYR A 535 18.27 21.11 11.35
C TYR A 535 19.26 21.29 12.51
N TYR A 536 19.66 20.22 13.19
CA TYR A 536 20.54 20.38 14.34
C TYR A 536 22.00 20.52 13.88
N ALA A 537 22.54 21.74 13.96
CA ALA A 537 23.93 22.03 13.60
C ALA A 537 24.88 21.80 14.81
N PRO A 538 26.03 21.12 14.62
CA PRO A 538 27.03 20.87 15.69
C PRO A 538 27.60 22.13 16.33
N THR A 539 27.51 23.28 15.64
CA THR A 539 28.01 24.57 16.11
C THR A 539 27.06 25.28 17.07
N ASN A 540 25.90 24.68 17.40
CA ASN A 540 24.95 25.26 18.34
C ASN A 540 25.57 25.30 19.77
N PRO A 541 25.78 26.49 20.36
CA PRO A 541 26.44 26.66 21.66
C PRO A 541 25.71 26.03 22.85
N ASP A 542 24.51 25.48 22.65
CA ASP A 542 23.70 24.81 23.68
C ASP A 542 24.27 23.45 24.13
N GLY A 543 25.36 22.97 23.51
CA GLY A 543 26.11 21.81 23.99
C GLY A 543 25.38 20.47 23.87
N LEU A 544 24.41 20.35 22.95
CA LEU A 544 23.79 19.06 22.65
C LEU A 544 24.65 18.34 21.60
N ASP A 545 24.82 17.04 21.80
CA ASP A 545 25.50 16.17 20.84
C ASP A 545 24.62 16.06 19.58
N PRO A 546 25.12 16.48 18.40
CA PRO A 546 24.34 16.49 17.16
C PRO A 546 23.80 15.12 16.73
N GLU A 547 24.32 14.03 17.27
CA GLU A 547 23.83 12.68 17.00
C GLU A 547 22.63 12.26 17.88
N THR A 548 22.22 13.10 18.85
CA THR A 548 21.33 12.67 19.94
C THR A 548 19.91 13.21 19.91
N LEU A 549 19.57 14.20 19.08
CA LEU A 549 18.20 14.71 19.03
C LEU A 549 17.33 13.85 18.10
N PRO A 550 16.43 12.99 18.65
CA PRO A 550 15.62 12.13 17.81
C PRO A 550 14.66 12.96 16.95
N TRP A 551 14.41 12.52 15.72
CA TRP A 551 13.32 13.06 14.92
C TRP A 551 12.00 12.86 15.67
N PRO A 552 11.09 13.85 15.72
CA PRO A 552 9.80 13.66 16.38
C PRO A 552 8.96 12.67 15.60
N TRP A 553 8.60 11.57 16.24
CA TRP A 553 7.63 10.62 15.69
C TRP A 553 6.22 10.95 16.19
N PRO A 554 5.18 10.69 15.38
CA PRO A 554 3.80 10.82 15.83
C PRO A 554 3.57 9.84 16.98
N LYS A 555 2.73 10.20 17.95
CA LYS A 555 2.30 9.30 19.04
C LYS A 555 1.11 8.42 18.64
N LEU A 556 0.28 8.94 17.75
CA LEU A 556 -0.94 8.29 17.30
C LEU A 556 -1.00 8.31 15.78
N ILE A 557 -1.40 7.20 15.18
CA ILE A 557 -1.81 7.10 13.78
C ILE A 557 -3.30 6.81 13.75
N ARG A 558 -4.05 7.60 12.99
CA ARG A 558 -5.45 7.35 12.67
C ARG A 558 -5.55 6.86 11.23
N VAL A 559 -6.18 5.71 11.06
CA VAL A 559 -6.54 5.18 9.75
C VAL A 559 -8.05 5.29 9.59
N THR A 560 -8.49 5.94 8.53
CA THR A 560 -9.89 5.94 8.09
C THR A 560 -9.99 5.19 6.78
N MET A 561 -10.90 4.24 6.66
CA MET A 561 -11.13 3.48 5.43
C MET A 561 -12.60 3.41 5.11
N THR A 562 -12.95 3.51 3.84
CA THR A 562 -14.32 3.37 3.35
C THR A 562 -14.40 2.12 2.48
N LEU A 563 -15.35 1.24 2.77
CA LEU A 563 -15.53 -0.04 2.07
C LEU A 563 -16.87 -0.03 1.32
N ALA A 564 -16.88 -0.43 0.06
CA ALA A 564 -18.13 -0.69 -0.67
C ALA A 564 -18.69 -2.07 -0.30
N ASP A 565 -20.01 -2.21 -0.32
CA ASP A 565 -20.68 -3.50 -0.13
C ASP A 565 -20.48 -4.37 -1.40
N PRO A 566 -20.04 -5.63 -1.27
CA PRO A 566 -19.75 -6.50 -2.41
C PRO A 566 -20.97 -6.90 -3.24
N VAL A 567 -22.17 -6.84 -2.65
CA VAL A 567 -23.43 -7.16 -3.30
C VAL A 567 -24.07 -5.90 -3.89
N ASP A 568 -23.88 -4.76 -3.25
CA ASP A 568 -24.43 -3.47 -3.68
C ASP A 568 -23.38 -2.35 -3.56
N PRO A 569 -22.55 -2.16 -4.60
CA PRO A 569 -21.45 -1.21 -4.57
C PRO A 569 -21.86 0.25 -4.32
N SER A 570 -23.15 0.58 -4.41
CA SER A 570 -23.67 1.93 -4.10
C SER A 570 -23.66 2.25 -2.60
N ILE A 571 -23.51 1.23 -1.75
CA ILE A 571 -23.48 1.35 -0.30
C ILE A 571 -22.03 1.33 0.17
N GLU A 572 -21.61 2.41 0.85
CA GLU A 572 -20.31 2.51 1.50
C GLU A 572 -20.43 2.49 3.03
N GLN A 573 -19.44 1.92 3.71
CA GLN A 573 -19.29 2.01 5.16
C GLN A 573 -17.87 2.47 5.52
N THR A 574 -17.79 3.51 6.35
CA THR A 574 -16.50 4.06 6.81
C THR A 574 -16.16 3.55 8.21
N PHE A 575 -14.91 3.12 8.38
CA PHE A 575 -14.32 2.69 9.64
C PHE A 575 -13.15 3.60 9.99
N GLN A 576 -12.96 3.83 11.29
CA GLN A 576 -11.88 4.65 11.79
C GLN A 576 -11.19 3.93 12.95
N PHE A 577 -9.88 3.79 12.86
CA PHE A 577 -9.05 3.15 13.87
C PHE A 577 -7.97 4.13 14.34
N VAL A 578 -7.61 4.04 15.62
CA VAL A 578 -6.50 4.81 16.19
C VAL A 578 -5.51 3.83 16.81
N PHE A 579 -4.25 3.98 16.42
CA PHE A 579 -3.12 3.17 16.85
C PHE A 579 -2.11 4.05 17.56
N GLU A 580 -1.56 3.55 18.66
CA GLU A 580 -0.38 4.14 19.28
C GLU A 580 0.86 3.70 18.52
N THR A 581 1.81 4.60 18.35
CA THR A 581 3.14 4.26 17.86
C THR A 581 4.05 3.92 19.05
N PRO A 582 5.10 3.12 18.85
CA PRO A 582 6.09 2.87 19.89
C PRO A 582 6.72 4.19 20.34
N GLU A 583 6.72 4.46 21.64
CA GLU A 583 7.54 5.53 22.21
C GLU A 583 9.01 5.10 22.18
N THR A 584 9.93 6.01 21.85
CA THR A 584 11.34 5.82 22.21
C THR A 584 11.39 5.67 23.72
N ASP A 585 11.95 4.57 24.22
CA ASP A 585 12.46 4.54 25.60
C ASP A 585 13.28 5.82 25.77
N ALA A 586 12.83 6.72 26.65
CA ALA A 586 13.39 8.05 26.76
C ALA A 586 14.91 7.95 27.03
N PHE A 587 15.71 8.36 26.06
CA PHE A 587 17.17 8.44 26.17
C PHE A 587 17.60 9.32 27.35
#